data_AF-A0A355WQT0-F1
#
_entry.id   AF-A0A355WQT0-F1
#
_cell.length_a   1.000
_cell.length_b   1.000
_cell.length_c   1.000
_cell.angle_alpha   90.00
_cell.angle_beta   90.00
_cell.angle_gamma   90.00
#
_symmetry.space_group_name_H-M   'P 1'
#
loop_
_entity.id
_entity.type
_entity.pdbx_description
1 polymer ?
#
loop_
_entity_poly.entity_id
_entity_poly.type
_entity_poly.pdbx_seq_one_letter_code
_entity_poly.pdbx_strand_id
1 'polypeptide(L)' 'MSILGIEVGGTKLQLGIGAGDGSGFVAFERRDIDIAKGAAGILT' A
#
# COMPACT_ATOMS: atom_id res chain seq x y z
N MET A 1 -11.21 11.62 -11.28
CA MET A 1 -10.18 11.97 -10.30
C MET A 1 -9.83 10.68 -9.57
N SER A 2 -8.57 10.25 -9.55
CA SER A 2 -8.18 9.06 -8.79
C SER A 2 -7.71 9.46 -7.39
N ILE A 3 -8.00 8.62 -6.39
CA ILE A 3 -7.56 8.81 -5.00
C ILE A 3 -6.55 7.72 -4.66
N LEU A 4 -5.42 8.11 -4.05
CA LEU A 4 -4.43 7.18 -3.50
C LEU A 4 -4.68 6.96 -2.00
N GLY A 5 -4.90 5.71 -1.61
CA GLY A 5 -4.87 5.25 -0.23
C GLY A 5 -3.52 4.59 0.08
N ILE A 6 -2.97 4.92 1.24
CA ILE A 6 -1.73 4.33 1.77
C ILE A 6 -2.02 3.79 3.17
N GLU A 7 -1.71 2.51 3.40
CA GLU A 7 -1.71 1.91 4.74
C GLU A 7 -0.27 1.49 5.09
N VAL A 8 0.24 1.99 6.21
CA VAL A 8 1.57 1.67 6.74
C VAL A 8 1.44 0.87 8.02
N GLY A 9 1.87 -0.39 7.99
CA GLY A 9 1.98 -1.25 9.17
C GLY A 9 3.45 -1.61 9.45
N GLY A 10 3.71 -2.20 10.62
CA GLY A 10 5.07 -2.60 11.00
C GLY A 10 5.65 -3.73 10.14
N THR A 11 4.80 -4.54 9.51
CA THR A 11 5.19 -5.71 8.71
C THR A 11 4.67 -5.65 7.27
N LYS A 12 3.98 -4.57 6.88
CA LYS A 12 3.34 -4.44 5.57
C LYS A 12 3.17 -2.98 5.15
N LEU A 13 3.24 -2.76 3.84
CA LEU A 13 2.81 -1.53 3.17
C LEU A 13 1.72 -1.90 2.15
N GLN A 14 0.62 -1.16 2.13
CA GLN A 14 -0.42 -1.32 1.12
C GLN A 14 -0.69 0.01 0.41
N LEU A 15 -0.83 -0.07 -0.92
CA LEU A 15 -1.12 1.04 -1.81
C LEU A 15 -2.38 0.71 -2.61
N GLY A 16 -3.36 1.60 -2.61
CA GLY A 16 -4.62 1.41 -3.34
C GLY A 16 -5.01 2.64 -4.13
N ILE A 17 -5.44 2.47 -5.37
CA ILE A 17 -6.02 3.54 -6.20
C ILE A 17 -7.53 3.32 -6.29
N GLY A 18 -8.32 4.31 -5.86
CA GLY A 18 -9.77 4.31 -5.98
C GLY A 18 -10.27 5.36 -6.98
N ALA A 19 -11.46 5.13 -7.56
CA ALA A 19 -12.13 6.11 -8.42
C ALA A 19 -12.80 7.27 -7.64
N GLY A 20 -12.90 7.14 -6.31
CA GLY A 20 -13.47 8.17 -5.43
C GLY A 20 -15.00 8.23 -5.42
N ASP A 21 -15.67 7.22 -5.99
CA ASP A 21 -17.13 7.10 -6.11
C ASP A 21 -17.71 6.01 -5.20
N GLY A 22 -16.91 5.50 -4.26
CA GLY A 22 -17.30 4.40 -3.36
C GLY A 22 -17.23 3.02 -4.01
N SER A 23 -16.86 2.90 -5.29
CA SER A 23 -16.48 1.63 -5.88
C SER A 23 -15.16 1.10 -5.29
N GLY A 24 -14.85 -0.17 -5.55
CA GLY A 24 -13.62 -0.81 -5.06
C GLY A 24 -12.33 -0.23 -5.67
N PHE A 25 -11.20 -0.86 -5.34
CA PHE A 25 -9.92 -0.45 -5.90
C PHE A 25 -9.83 -0.68 -7.41
N VAL A 26 -9.34 0.33 -8.13
CA VAL A 26 -8.91 0.24 -9.54
C VAL A 26 -7.57 -0.48 -9.63
N ALA A 27 -6.69 -0.25 -8.66
CA ALA A 27 -5.43 -0.96 -8.50
C ALA A 27 -5.09 -1.10 -7.02
N PHE A 28 -4.45 -2.21 -6.66
CA PHE A 28 -4.06 -2.48 -5.29
C PHE A 28 -2.77 -3.28 -5.24
N GLU A 29 -1.84 -2.86 -4.40
CA GLU A 29 -0.56 -3.52 -4.19
C GLU A 29 -0.31 -3.69 -2.69
N ARG A 30 0.13 -4.88 -2.30
CA ARG A 30 0.62 -5.18 -0.97
C ARG A 30 2.08 -5.58 -1.06
N ARG A 31 2.90 -4.98 -0.19
CA ARG A 31 4.28 -5.35 0.06
C ARG A 31 4.40 -5.81 1.51
N ASP A 32 5.07 -6.93 1.73
CA ASP A 32 5.54 -7.27 3.07
C ASP A 32 6.82 -6.48 3.37
N ILE A 33 7.08 -6.25 4.65
CA ILE A 33 8.26 -5.53 5.13
C ILE A 33 9.12 -6.50 5.93
N ASP A 34 10.39 -6.63 5.54
CA ASP A 34 11.41 -7.19 6.42
C ASP A 34 11.66 -6.23 7.59
N ILE A 35 11.09 -6.55 8.75
CA ILE A 35 11.16 -5.72 9.95
C ILE A 35 12.59 -5.47 10.41
N ALA A 36 13.53 -6.39 10.10
CA ALA A 36 14.92 -6.23 10.48
C ALA A 36 15.62 -5.14 9.67
N LYS A 37 15.06 -4.74 8.52
CA LYS A 37 15.59 -3.73 7.61
C LYS A 37 14.78 -2.43 7.60
N GLY A 38 13.69 -2.36 8.35
CA GLY A 38 12.80 -1.19 8.38
C GLY A 38 12.27 -0.82 6.98
N ALA A 39 12.21 0.47 6.66
CA ALA A 39 11.67 0.93 5.37
C ALA A 39 12.44 0.39 4.14
N ALA A 40 13.73 0.11 4.26
CA ALA A 40 14.50 -0.49 3.17
C ALA A 40 14.01 -1.92 2.83
N GLY A 41 13.41 -2.62 3.80
CA GLY A 41 12.83 -3.95 3.64
C GLY A 41 11.55 -4.01 2.81
N ILE A 42 11.05 -2.89 2.29
CA ILE A 42 9.90 -2.83 1.37
C ILE A 42 10.31 -3.24 -0.05
N LEU A 43 11.56 -2.93 -0.45
CA LEU A 43 12.05 -3.07 -1.83
C LEU A 43 13.05 -4.24 -2.02
N THR A 44 13.21 -5.06 -0.99
CA THR A 44 14.11 -6.22 -1.00
C THR A 44 13.54 -7.42 -1.72
#